data_AF-H0UQV3-F1
#
_entry.id   AF-H0UQV3-F1
#
_cell.length_a   1.000
_cell.length_b   1.000
_cell.length_c   1.000
_cell.angle_alpha   90.00
_cell.angle_beta   90.00
_cell.angle_gamma   90.00
#
_symmetry.space_group_name_H-M   'P 1'
#
loop_
_entity.id
_entity.type
_entity.pdbx_description
1 polymer ?
#
loop_
_entity_poly.entity_id
_entity_poly.type
_entity_poly.pdbx_seq_one_letter_code
_entity_poly.pdbx_strand_id
1 'polypeptide(L)'
;MLLASRDMVHRGHRLLSHPLYGNMRPHQQPFRTVLLDGSLGRLDYDSLNLIEEALGVYRSYGDLPSPESFPHKDDLAYVDLKLIEHTLDIYGL
;
A
#
# COMPACT_ATOMS: atom_id res chain seq x y z
N MET A 1 6.44 -3.50 5.09
CA MET A 1 5.56 -2.34 4.93
C MET A 1 4.13 -2.63 5.38
N LEU A 2 3.36 -3.53 4.73
CA LEU A 2 1.94 -3.75 5.04
C LEU A 2 1.65 -4.13 6.51
N LEU A 3 2.53 -4.91 7.15
CA LEU A 3 2.39 -5.23 8.59
C LEU A 3 2.51 -3.96 9.46
N ALA A 4 3.46 -3.08 9.16
CA ALA A 4 3.61 -1.82 9.87
C ALA A 4 2.41 -0.89 9.65
N SER A 5 1.89 -0.83 8.42
CA SER A 5 0.66 -0.09 8.11
C SER A 5 -0.54 -0.64 8.90
N ARG A 6 -0.70 -1.97 9.00
CA ARG A 6 -1.75 -2.58 9.84
C ARG A 6 -1.57 -2.21 11.32
N ASP A 7 -0.34 -2.26 11.83
CA ASP A 7 -0.08 -1.90 13.22
C ASP A 7 -0.41 -0.43 13.50
N MET A 8 -0.21 0.47 12.52
CA MET A 8 -0.68 1.85 12.59
C MET A 8 -2.21 1.95 12.54
N VAL A 9 -2.88 1.18 11.69
CA VAL A 9 -4.35 1.13 11.66
C VAL A 9 -4.92 0.71 13.02
N HIS A 10 -4.32 -0.30 13.67
CA HIS A 10 -4.70 -0.69 15.03
C HIS A 10 -4.51 0.42 16.08
N ARG A 11 -3.61 1.37 15.83
CA ARG A 11 -3.40 2.56 16.68
C ARG A 11 -4.38 3.70 16.37
N GLY A 12 -5.28 3.51 15.41
CA GLY A 12 -6.32 4.48 15.07
C GLY A 12 -6.01 5.36 13.86
N HIS A 13 -4.94 5.06 13.10
CA HIS A 13 -4.69 5.69 11.80
C HIS A 13 -5.65 5.14 10.74
N ARG A 14 -6.03 5.97 9.76
CA ARG A 14 -6.84 5.53 8.61
C ARG A 14 -6.01 5.39 7.36
N LEU A 15 -6.33 4.41 6.53
CA LEU A 15 -5.75 4.29 5.19
C LEU A 15 -6.29 5.40 4.30
N LEU A 16 -5.39 6.07 3.58
CA LEU A 16 -5.73 7.05 2.54
C LEU A 16 -5.59 6.46 1.13
N SER A 17 -4.73 5.45 0.96
CA SER A 17 -4.59 4.72 -0.30
C SER A 17 -4.99 3.26 -0.16
N HIS A 18 -5.53 2.69 -1.23
CA HIS A 18 -5.80 1.25 -1.28
C HIS A 18 -4.46 0.48 -1.32
N PRO A 19 -4.21 -0.49 -0.42
CA PRO A 19 -2.90 -1.15 -0.36
C PRO A 19 -2.57 -2.02 -1.57
N LEU A 20 -3.55 -2.40 -2.39
CA LEU A 20 -3.38 -3.10 -3.67
C LEU A 20 -3.64 -2.15 -4.85
N TYR A 21 -2.77 -2.15 -5.85
CA TYR A 21 -2.96 -1.36 -7.07
C TYR A 21 -3.66 -2.18 -8.16
N GLY A 22 -4.97 -2.04 -8.23
CA GLY A 22 -5.80 -2.72 -9.24
C GLY A 22 -5.54 -4.23 -9.27
N ASN A 23 -5.38 -4.77 -10.48
CA ASN A 23 -5.15 -6.20 -10.71
C ASN A 23 -3.66 -6.59 -10.70
N MET A 24 -2.75 -5.71 -10.30
CA MET A 24 -1.33 -6.04 -10.29
C MET A 24 -1.00 -7.00 -9.14
N ARG A 25 -0.32 -8.09 -9.48
CA ARG A 25 0.09 -9.12 -8.52
C ARG A 25 1.35 -8.65 -7.78
N PRO A 26 1.60 -9.09 -6.54
CA PRO A 26 2.77 -8.70 -5.75
C PRO A 26 4.13 -8.86 -6.46
N HIS A 27 4.31 -9.92 -7.26
CA HIS A 27 5.54 -10.15 -8.02
C HIS A 27 5.69 -9.27 -9.27
N GLN A 28 4.67 -8.48 -9.63
CA GLN A 28 4.68 -7.55 -10.77
C GLN A 28 4.96 -6.11 -10.31
N GLN A 29 4.90 -5.84 -9.01
CA GLN A 29 5.05 -4.51 -8.44
C GLN A 29 6.09 -4.51 -7.32
N PRO A 30 7.35 -4.13 -7.64
CA PRO A 30 8.40 -4.05 -6.64
C PRO A 30 8.24 -2.85 -5.71
N PHE A 31 7.58 -1.78 -6.19
CA PHE A 31 7.30 -0.58 -5.42
C PHE A 31 5.85 -0.57 -4.98
N ARG A 32 5.66 -0.14 -3.74
CA ARG A 32 4.36 0.02 -3.13
C ARG A 32 4.46 1.05 -2.05
N THR A 33 3.56 2.03 -2.09
CA THR A 33 3.43 3.00 -1.01
C THR A 33 2.01 3.00 -0.44
N VAL A 34 1.93 2.87 0.88
CA VAL A 34 0.66 2.98 1.62
C VAL A 34 0.65 4.30 2.36
N LEU A 35 -0.36 5.12 2.07
CA LEU A 35 -0.60 6.37 2.76
C LEU A 35 -1.55 6.13 3.94
N LEU A 36 -1.18 6.67 5.10
CA LEU A 36 -2.02 6.71 6.28
C LEU A 36 -2.18 8.17 6.73
N ASP A 37 -3.34 8.49 7.29
CA ASP A 37 -3.52 9.79 7.92
C ASP A 37 -2.69 9.92 9.21
N GLY A 38 -2.46 11.16 9.65
CA GLY A 38 -1.75 11.43 10.90
C GLY A 38 -2.62 11.34 12.15
N SER A 39 -3.87 10.84 12.04
CA SER A 39 -4.83 10.88 13.14
C SER A 39 -4.66 9.69 14.08
N LEU A 40 -4.88 9.91 15.38
CA LEU A 40 -4.98 8.85 16.38
C LEU A 40 -6.44 8.82 16.84
N GLY A 41 -7.25 8.09 16.09
CA GLY A 41 -8.69 7.97 16.28
C GLY A 41 -9.14 6.63 16.86
N ARG A 42 -10.45 6.36 16.75
CA ARG A 42 -10.97 5.00 16.95
C ARG A 42 -10.55 4.12 15.77
N LEU A 43 -10.46 2.81 16.01
CA LEU A 43 -10.19 1.84 14.97
C LEU A 43 -11.18 1.99 13.80
N ASP A 44 -10.64 2.20 12.62
CA ASP A 44 -11.37 2.24 11.36
C ASP A 44 -11.42 0.82 10.77
N TYR A 45 -12.60 0.20 10.84
CA TYR A 45 -12.76 -1.20 10.44
C TYR A 45 -12.61 -1.39 8.92
N ASP A 46 -12.95 -0.38 8.12
CA ASP A 46 -12.77 -0.44 6.67
C ASP A 46 -11.27 -0.48 6.32
N SER A 47 -10.47 0.38 6.95
CA SER A 47 -9.01 0.38 6.85
C SER A 47 -8.42 -0.94 7.32
N LEU A 48 -8.94 -1.51 8.42
CA LEU A 48 -8.48 -2.80 8.93
C LEU A 48 -8.78 -3.95 7.97
N ASN A 49 -10.00 -4.00 7.42
CA ASN A 49 -10.39 -5.02 6.46
C ASN A 49 -9.53 -4.94 5.20
N LEU A 50 -9.35 -3.73 4.64
CA LEU A 50 -8.54 -3.51 3.44
C LEU A 50 -7.08 -3.94 3.62
N ILE A 51 -6.45 -3.61 4.76
CA ILE A 51 -5.06 -4.01 4.99
C ILE A 51 -4.91 -5.52 5.22
N GLU A 52 -5.88 -6.17 5.88
CA GLU A 52 -5.85 -7.62 6.10
C GLU A 52 -6.10 -8.40 4.80
N GLU A 53 -7.00 -7.93 3.93
CA GLU A 53 -7.20 -8.49 2.59
C GLU A 53 -5.91 -8.39 1.76
N ALA A 54 -5.28 -7.22 1.76
CA ALA A 54 -4.01 -7.02 1.05
C ALA A 54 -2.90 -7.92 1.60
N LEU A 55 -2.79 -8.06 2.93
CA LEU A 55 -1.87 -8.99 3.57
C LEU A 55 -2.18 -10.44 3.20
N GLY A 56 -3.46 -10.82 3.09
CA GLY A 56 -3.88 -12.14 2.61
C GLY A 56 -3.38 -12.45 1.20
N VAL A 57 -3.53 -11.49 0.28
CA VAL A 57 -2.97 -11.59 -1.08
C VAL A 57 -1.46 -11.76 -1.00
N TYR A 58 -0.75 -10.95 -0.23
CA TYR A 58 0.72 -11.02 -0.12
C TYR A 58 1.23 -12.32 0.48
N ARG A 59 0.57 -12.83 1.53
CA ARG A 59 0.92 -14.09 2.18
C ARG A 59 0.78 -15.30 1.26
N SER A 60 -0.04 -15.21 0.21
CA SER A 60 -0.16 -16.26 -0.80
C SER A 60 1.03 -16.35 -1.76
N TYR A 61 1.92 -15.35 -1.73
CA TYR A 61 3.18 -15.37 -2.47
C TYR A 61 4.34 -15.71 -1.53
N GLY A 62 5.30 -16.48 -2.04
CA GLY A 62 6.56 -16.73 -1.36
C GLY A 62 7.49 -15.54 -1.50
N ASP A 63 8.74 -15.82 -1.85
CA ASP A 63 9.73 -14.77 -2.04
C ASP A 63 9.35 -13.84 -3.19
N LEU A 64 9.30 -12.54 -2.86
CA LEU A 64 9.10 -11.51 -3.86
C LEU A 64 10.43 -11.14 -4.50
N PRO A 65 10.47 -10.92 -5.83
CA PRO A 65 11.67 -10.44 -6.50
C PRO A 65 12.14 -9.10 -5.92
N SER A 66 13.46 -8.91 -5.85
CA SER A 66 14.05 -7.63 -5.46
C SER A 66 13.66 -6.55 -6.48
N PRO A 67 13.41 -5.29 -6.07
CA PRO A 67 13.19 -4.18 -7.00
C PRO A 67 14.29 -4.06 -8.08
N GLU A 68 15.53 -4.40 -7.73
CA GLU A 68 16.67 -4.37 -8.65
C GLU A 68 16.60 -5.40 -9.79
N SER A 69 15.78 -6.46 -9.65
CA SER A 69 15.62 -7.46 -10.71
C SER A 69 14.60 -7.07 -11.79
N PHE A 70 13.95 -5.91 -11.67
CA PHE A 70 12.94 -5.47 -12.63
C PHE A 70 13.56 -4.63 -13.76
N PRO A 71 13.40 -5.02 -15.04
CA PRO A 71 13.96 -4.30 -16.18
C PRO A 71 13.50 -2.84 -16.32
N HIS A 72 12.29 -2.53 -15.84
CA HIS A 72 11.66 -1.21 -15.91
C HIS A 72 11.37 -0.64 -14.53
N LYS A 73 12.27 -0.87 -13.56
CA LYS A 73 12.04 -0.45 -12.16
C LYS A 73 11.75 1.05 -12.04
N ASP A 74 12.39 1.90 -12.83
CA ASP A 74 12.19 3.35 -12.76
C ASP A 74 10.78 3.74 -13.23
N ASP A 75 10.27 3.11 -14.28
CA ASP A 75 8.90 3.32 -14.76
C ASP A 75 7.88 2.81 -13.72
N LEU A 76 8.16 1.67 -13.07
CA LEU A 76 7.30 1.12 -12.01
C LEU A 76 7.29 2.03 -10.77
N ALA A 77 8.44 2.60 -10.40
CA ALA A 77 8.54 3.59 -9.33
C ALA A 77 7.81 4.89 -9.69
N TYR A 78 7.89 5.33 -10.95
CA TYR A 78 7.15 6.48 -11.44
C TYR A 78 5.63 6.26 -11.36
N VAL A 79 5.16 5.06 -11.71
CA VAL A 79 3.73 4.70 -11.56
C VAL A 79 3.30 4.73 -10.09
N ASP A 80 4.09 4.15 -9.18
CA ASP A 80 3.82 4.21 -7.73
C ASP A 80 3.72 5.67 -7.26
N LEU A 81 4.67 6.52 -7.65
CA LEU A 81 4.66 7.95 -7.37
C LEU A 81 3.38 8.64 -7.87
N LYS A 82 2.98 8.42 -9.12
CA LYS A 82 1.78 9.06 -9.69
C LYS A 82 0.50 8.62 -8.99
N LEU A 83 0.42 7.39 -8.50
CA LEU A 83 -0.71 6.92 -7.71
C LEU A 83 -0.78 7.59 -6.33
N ILE A 84 0.38 7.81 -5.70
CA ILE A 84 0.47 8.54 -4.42
C ILE A 84 0.09 10.01 -4.61
N GLU A 85 0.67 10.69 -5.61
CA GLU A 85 0.36 12.10 -5.92
C GLU A 85 -1.15 12.28 -6.14
N HIS A 86 -1.76 11.39 -6.94
CA HIS A 86 -3.20 11.44 -7.17
C HIS A 86 -4.02 11.25 -5.88
N THR A 87 -3.56 10.38 -4.98
CA THR A 87 -4.22 10.20 -3.68
C THR A 87 -4.09 11.46 -2.83
N LEU A 88 -2.91 12.07 -2.77
CA LEU A 88 -2.70 13.33 -2.04
C LEU A 88 -3.61 14.45 -2.58
N ASP A 89 -3.73 14.56 -3.90
CA ASP A 89 -4.63 15.53 -4.56
C ASP A 89 -6.10 15.33 -4.15
N ILE A 90 -6.59 14.07 -4.09
CA ILE A 90 -7.96 13.75 -3.65
C ILE A 90 -8.22 14.24 -2.23
N TYR A 91 -7.22 14.14 -1.34
CA TYR A 91 -7.32 14.57 0.04
C TYR A 91 -6.90 16.03 0.27
N GLY A 92 -6.44 16.74 -0.77
CA GLY A 92 -6.00 18.14 -0.71
C GLY A 92 -4.73 18.34 0.13
N LEU A 93 -3.79 17.40 0.06
CA LEU A 93 -2.53 17.40 0.81
C LEU A 93 -1.32 17.80 -0.03
#